data_AF-A0A1I2YY20-F1
#
_entry.id   AF-A0A1I2YY20-F1
#
_cell.length_a   1.000
_cell.length_b   1.000
_cell.length_c   1.000
_cell.angle_alpha   90.00
_cell.angle_beta   90.00
_cell.angle_gamma   90.00
#
_symmetry.space_group_name_H-M   'P 1'
#
loop_
_entity.id
_entity.type
_entity.pdbx_description
1 polymer ?
#
loop_
_entity_poly.entity_id
_entity_poly.type
_entity_poly.pdbx_seq_one_letter_code
_entity_poly.pdbx_strand_id
1 'polypeptide(L)'
;MSNLALELTRVAVAVAALGGSSAEFGGLSDAAVLAARGPIADLLRLSNTVAALLAGTIARRSRPELGQSGLAARYGLRNPTLMVQDATGLSRMEAGRLLAVGVLMNDTETAERRAADAAREAELAAQVAAEAVAEAVAEAEREAARAAARAAA
;
A
#
# COMPACT_ATOMS: atom_id res chain seq x y z
N MET A 1 -13.43 0.42 -5.49
CA MET A 1 -12.44 1.32 -4.84
C MET A 1 -12.55 2.66 -5.51
N SER A 2 -13.08 3.67 -4.83
CA SER A 2 -13.02 5.06 -5.29
C SER A 2 -11.54 5.41 -5.54
N ASN A 3 -11.24 5.90 -6.74
CA ASN A 3 -9.89 6.27 -7.11
C ASN A 3 -9.43 7.43 -6.20
N LEU A 4 -8.39 7.20 -5.39
CA LEU A 4 -7.84 8.19 -4.45
C LEU A 4 -7.62 9.56 -5.11
N ALA A 5 -7.17 9.57 -6.37
CA ALA A 5 -6.98 10.80 -7.13
C ALA A 5 -8.30 11.53 -7.39
N LEU A 6 -9.37 10.81 -7.77
CA LEU A 6 -10.69 11.42 -7.99
C LEU A 6 -11.27 11.97 -6.69
N GLU A 7 -11.13 11.25 -5.57
CA GLU A 7 -11.59 11.75 -4.28
C GLU A 7 -10.80 12.98 -3.84
N LEU A 8 -9.48 12.97 -3.96
CA LEU A 8 -8.62 14.13 -3.69
C LEU A 8 -9.05 15.35 -4.52
N THR A 9 -9.25 15.18 -5.83
CA THR A 9 -9.73 16.27 -6.69
C THR A 9 -11.09 16.79 -6.24
N ARG A 10 -12.04 15.89 -5.95
CA ARG A 10 -13.39 16.28 -5.51
C ARG A 10 -13.35 17.07 -4.20
N VAL A 11 -12.63 16.59 -3.18
CA VAL A 11 -12.58 17.27 -1.89
C VAL A 11 -11.80 18.58 -1.96
N ALA A 12 -10.75 18.66 -2.79
CA ALA A 12 -10.01 19.90 -3.02
C ALA A 12 -10.92 20.97 -3.65
N VAL A 13 -11.74 20.59 -4.64
CA VAL A 13 -12.75 21.49 -5.22
C VAL A 13 -13.78 21.93 -4.18
N ALA A 14 -14.27 21.01 -3.35
CA ALA A 14 -15.23 21.33 -2.30
C ALA A 14 -14.66 22.30 -1.25
N VAL A 15 -13.40 22.12 -0.85
CA VAL A 15 -12.71 23.04 0.08
C VAL A 15 -12.43 24.39 -0.58
N ALA A 16 -12.01 24.41 -1.84
CA ALA A 16 -11.78 25.66 -2.57
C ALA A 16 -13.05 26.50 -2.70
N ALA A 17 -14.22 25.87 -2.78
CA ALA A 17 -15.51 26.56 -2.84
C ALA A 17 -15.91 27.27 -1.53
N LEU A 18 -15.23 27.02 -0.41
CA LEU A 18 -15.50 27.68 0.88
C LEU A 18 -14.98 29.12 0.96
N GLY A 19 -14.06 29.51 0.06
CA GLY A 19 -13.39 30.81 0.08
C GLY A 19 -11.92 30.72 0.48
N GLY A 20 -11.19 31.82 0.29
CA GLY A 20 -9.74 31.92 0.51
C GLY A 20 -9.32 32.93 1.57
N SER A 21 -10.29 33.62 2.21
CA SER A 21 -10.02 34.71 3.15
C SER A 21 -10.83 34.60 4.45
N SER A 22 -10.28 35.16 5.53
CA SER A 22 -10.98 35.25 6.81
C SER A 22 -12.34 35.95 6.71
N ALA A 23 -12.48 36.94 5.82
CA ALA A 23 -13.73 37.65 5.60
C ALA A 23 -14.81 36.77 4.97
N GLU A 24 -14.46 35.93 3.99
CA GLU A 24 -15.39 34.97 3.38
C GLU A 24 -15.85 33.91 4.40
N PHE A 25 -14.92 33.38 5.19
CA PHE A 25 -15.25 32.47 6.29
C PHE A 25 -16.12 33.14 7.37
N GLY A 26 -15.88 34.41 7.66
CA GLY A 26 -16.69 35.20 8.59
C GLY A 26 -18.10 35.50 8.10
N GLY A 27 -18.36 35.37 6.79
CA GLY A 27 -19.69 35.52 6.18
C GLY A 27 -20.51 34.23 6.13
N LEU A 28 -19.94 33.09 6.55
CA LEU A 28 -20.66 31.81 6.55
C LEU A 28 -21.75 31.79 7.62
N SER A 29 -22.89 31.17 7.29
CA SER A 29 -23.89 30.80 8.31
C SER A 29 -23.39 29.66 9.18
N ASP A 30 -23.94 29.51 10.39
CA ASP A 30 -23.61 28.40 11.29
C ASP A 30 -23.77 27.03 10.60
N ALA A 31 -24.84 26.86 9.82
CA ALA A 31 -25.06 25.64 9.04
C ALA A 31 -23.95 25.40 8.02
N ALA A 32 -23.48 26.45 7.35
CA ALA A 32 -22.37 26.36 6.40
C ALA A 32 -21.03 26.05 7.10
N VAL A 33 -20.77 26.64 8.27
CA VAL A 33 -19.59 26.31 9.10
C VAL A 33 -19.61 24.83 9.49
N LEU A 34 -20.76 24.33 9.95
CA LEU A 34 -20.90 22.94 10.35
C LEU A 34 -20.74 21.97 9.17
N ALA A 35 -21.20 22.34 7.98
CA ALA A 35 -21.06 21.57 6.75
C ALA A 35 -19.60 21.57 6.22
N ALA A 36 -18.88 22.69 6.35
CA ALA A 36 -17.50 22.85 5.87
C ALA A 36 -16.49 21.90 6.55
N ARG A 37 -16.76 21.45 7.78
CA ARG A 37 -15.87 20.57 8.55
C ARG A 37 -15.56 19.25 7.84
N GLY A 38 -16.55 18.66 7.17
CA GLY A 38 -16.41 17.35 6.51
C GLY A 38 -15.38 17.39 5.38
N PRO A 39 -15.59 18.22 4.33
CA PRO A 39 -14.64 18.36 3.22
C PRO A 39 -13.22 18.73 3.67
N ILE A 40 -13.07 19.61 4.67
CA ILE A 40 -11.75 19.97 5.22
C ILE A 40 -11.08 18.75 5.87
N ALA A 41 -11.80 18.02 6.72
CA ALA A 41 -11.28 16.83 7.38
C ALA A 41 -10.88 15.75 6.35
N ASP A 42 -11.69 15.57 5.30
CA ASP A 42 -11.37 14.63 4.23
C ASP A 42 -10.14 15.05 3.42
N LEU A 43 -10.01 16.33 3.07
CA LEU A 43 -8.81 16.83 2.38
C LEU A 43 -7.55 16.61 3.24
N LEU A 44 -7.59 16.92 4.53
CA LEU A 44 -6.48 16.67 5.46
C LEU A 44 -6.13 15.18 5.55
N ARG A 45 -7.14 14.32 5.71
CA ARG A 45 -6.95 12.85 5.81
C ARG A 45 -6.33 12.28 4.53
N LEU A 46 -6.88 12.63 3.37
CA LEU A 46 -6.38 12.13 2.09
C LEU A 46 -4.98 12.67 1.78
N SER A 47 -4.71 13.93 2.10
CA SER A 47 -3.37 14.52 1.93
C SER A 47 -2.34 13.84 2.84
N ASN A 48 -2.69 13.59 4.11
CA ASN A 48 -1.83 12.85 5.04
C ASN A 48 -1.60 11.40 4.59
N THR A 49 -2.59 10.77 3.96
CA THR A 49 -2.42 9.42 3.37
C THR A 49 -1.37 9.44 2.26
N VAL A 50 -1.45 10.39 1.33
CA VAL A 50 -0.45 10.55 0.26
C VAL A 50 0.93 10.91 0.82
N ALA A 51 0.97 11.80 1.82
CA ALA A 51 2.22 12.18 2.47
C ALA A 51 2.89 11.00 3.19
N ALA A 52 2.11 10.12 3.83
CA ALA A 52 2.62 8.90 4.45
C ALA A 52 3.18 7.92 3.41
N LEU A 53 2.50 7.72 2.27
CA LEU A 53 3.02 6.90 1.16
C LEU A 53 4.37 7.40 0.63
N LEU A 54 4.50 8.71 0.44
CA LEU A 54 5.77 9.35 0.06
C LEU A 54 6.84 9.16 1.16
N ALA A 55 6.46 9.37 2.43
CA ALA A 55 7.36 9.22 3.56
C ALA A 55 7.89 7.78 3.71
N GLY A 56 7.06 6.76 3.47
CA GLY A 56 7.49 5.36 3.42
C GLY A 56 8.53 5.10 2.32
N THR A 57 8.36 5.72 1.15
CA THR A 57 9.34 5.65 0.06
C THR A 57 10.66 6.35 0.45
N ILE A 58 10.58 7.52 1.09
CA ILE A 58 11.74 8.25 1.60
C ILE A 58 12.49 7.42 2.65
N ALA A 59 11.77 6.79 3.59
CA ALA A 59 12.34 5.91 4.61
C ALA A 59 13.11 4.75 3.96
N ARG A 60 12.47 4.02 3.04
CA ARG A 60 13.07 2.89 2.32
C ARG A 60 14.34 3.29 1.55
N ARG A 61 14.31 4.46 0.89
CA ARG A 61 15.44 4.98 0.10
C ARG A 61 16.50 5.70 0.94
N SER A 62 16.26 5.92 2.23
CA SER A 62 17.19 6.56 3.16
C SER A 62 17.58 5.64 4.32
N ARG A 63 17.38 4.33 4.15
CA ARG A 63 17.66 3.34 5.17
C ARG A 63 19.15 3.35 5.57
N PRO A 64 19.49 3.06 6.84
CA PRO A 64 20.86 3.17 7.34
C PRO A 64 21.90 2.37 6.52
N GLU A 65 21.50 1.24 5.95
CA GLU A 65 22.35 0.34 5.16
C GLU A 65 22.86 1.00 3.86
N LEU A 66 22.24 2.10 3.43
CA LEU A 66 22.70 2.86 2.27
C LEU A 66 23.77 3.90 2.61
N GLY A 67 23.98 4.21 3.90
CA GLY A 67 24.93 5.22 4.35
C GLY A 67 24.78 6.54 3.58
N GLN A 68 25.90 7.04 3.02
CA GLN A 68 25.93 8.27 2.23
C GLN A 68 25.22 8.18 0.87
N SER A 69 24.93 6.96 0.40
CA SER A 69 24.12 6.76 -0.82
C SER A 69 22.62 6.86 -0.55
N GLY A 70 22.20 6.92 0.72
CA GLY A 70 20.81 7.10 1.11
C GLY A 70 20.25 8.44 0.64
N LEU A 71 18.96 8.46 0.27
CA LEU A 71 18.31 9.62 -0.32
C LEU A 71 18.42 10.87 0.57
N ALA A 72 18.12 10.77 1.86
CA ALA A 72 18.28 11.91 2.78
C ALA A 72 19.73 12.43 2.82
N ALA A 73 20.72 11.54 2.93
CA ALA A 73 22.13 11.91 2.98
C ALA A 73 22.59 12.61 1.70
N ARG A 74 22.16 12.11 0.53
CA ARG A 74 22.46 12.72 -0.79
C ARG A 74 21.89 14.14 -0.94
N TYR A 75 20.84 14.47 -0.20
CA TYR A 75 20.25 15.80 -0.14
C TYR A 75 20.76 16.63 1.06
N GLY A 76 21.82 16.20 1.74
CA GLY A 76 22.43 16.93 2.86
C GLY A 76 21.62 16.86 4.16
N LEU A 77 20.63 15.97 4.24
CA LEU A 77 19.74 15.83 5.38
C LEU A 77 20.20 14.67 6.26
N ARG A 78 20.23 14.91 7.58
CA ARG A 78 20.80 13.96 8.55
C ARG A 78 20.00 12.66 8.69
N ASN A 79 18.71 12.67 8.37
CA ASN A 79 17.84 11.50 8.44
C ASN A 79 16.58 11.71 7.57
N PRO A 80 15.85 10.64 7.22
CA PRO A 80 14.62 10.74 6.43
C PRO A 80 13.51 11.57 7.10
N THR A 81 13.42 11.62 8.43
CA THR A 81 12.43 12.45 9.11
C THR A 81 12.61 13.93 8.79
N LEU A 82 13.85 14.42 8.73
CA LEU A 82 14.14 15.80 8.33
C LEU A 82 13.80 16.05 6.86
N MET A 83 13.91 15.05 6.00
CA MET A 83 13.50 15.16 4.59
C MET A 83 12.00 15.25 4.43
N VAL A 84 11.23 14.47 5.19
CA VAL A 84 9.77 14.61 5.22
C VAL A 84 9.37 15.96 5.80
N GLN A 85 10.05 16.41 6.86
CA GLN A 85 9.83 17.71 7.47
C GLN A 85 10.05 18.85 6.45
N ASP A 86 11.18 18.83 5.76
CA ASP A 86 11.54 19.81 4.72
C ASP A 86 10.54 19.81 3.56
N ALA A 87 10.14 18.63 3.07
CA ALA A 87 9.23 18.50 1.94
C ALA A 87 7.77 18.92 2.26
N THR A 88 7.34 18.83 3.52
CA THR A 88 5.94 19.06 3.91
C THR A 88 5.71 20.35 4.70
N GLY A 89 6.76 20.94 5.27
CA GLY A 89 6.65 22.08 6.18
C GLY A 89 6.03 21.75 7.54
N LEU A 90 5.72 20.48 7.81
CA LEU A 90 5.13 20.03 9.07
C LEU A 90 6.15 20.08 10.21
N SER A 91 5.67 19.93 11.45
CA SER A 91 6.58 19.76 12.58
C SER A 91 7.39 18.47 12.45
N ARG A 92 8.56 18.42 13.12
CA ARG A 92 9.36 17.19 13.18
C ARG A 92 8.56 16.00 13.72
N MET A 93 7.66 16.24 14.68
CA MET A 93 6.81 15.19 15.26
C MET A 93 5.82 14.63 14.24
N GLU A 94 5.17 15.49 13.47
CA GLU A 94 4.24 15.08 12.41
C GLU A 94 4.96 14.37 11.26
N ALA A 95 6.11 14.90 10.83
CA ALA A 95 6.96 14.24 9.83
C ALA A 95 7.38 12.84 10.30
N GLY A 96 7.74 12.69 11.57
CA GLY A 96 8.05 11.39 12.18
C GLY A 96 6.86 10.43 12.18
N ARG A 97 5.65 10.92 12.45
CA ARG A 97 4.42 10.11 12.37
C ARG A 97 4.13 9.64 10.95
N LEU A 98 4.22 10.55 9.97
CA LEU A 98 4.05 10.19 8.55
C LEU A 98 5.07 9.15 8.11
N LEU A 99 6.32 9.28 8.56
CA LEU A 99 7.36 8.29 8.30
C LEU A 99 7.02 6.92 8.88
N ALA A 100 6.61 6.86 10.15
CA ALA A 100 6.26 5.61 10.82
C ALA A 100 5.05 4.91 10.16
N VAL A 101 3.99 5.67 9.85
CA VAL A 101 2.82 5.17 9.13
C VAL A 101 3.22 4.69 7.73
N GLY A 102 4.03 5.47 7.01
CA GLY A 102 4.51 5.12 5.68
C GLY A 102 5.32 3.83 5.65
N VAL A 103 6.18 3.60 6.64
CA VAL A 103 6.93 2.34 6.80
C VAL A 103 5.96 1.18 7.04
N LEU A 104 5.00 1.33 7.96
CA LEU A 104 4.01 0.30 8.25
C LEU A 104 3.16 -0.07 7.02
N MET A 105 2.68 0.92 6.27
CA MET A 105 1.91 0.70 5.03
C MET A 105 2.73 -0.12 4.02
N ASN A 106 3.96 0.30 3.79
CA ASN A 106 4.88 -0.34 2.86
C ASN A 106 5.25 -1.77 3.29
N ASP A 107 5.45 -2.02 4.57
CA ASP A 107 5.74 -3.35 5.12
C ASP A 107 4.52 -4.26 5.01
N THR A 108 3.32 -3.73 5.26
CA THR A 108 2.03 -4.44 5.09
C THR A 108 1.84 -4.85 3.65
N GLU A 109 1.97 -3.93 2.68
CA GLU A 109 1.87 -4.25 1.25
C GLU A 109 2.90 -5.29 0.82
N THR A 110 4.12 -5.22 1.36
CA THR A 110 5.16 -6.21 1.03
C THR A 110 4.81 -7.58 1.61
N ALA A 111 4.27 -7.65 2.83
CA ALA A 111 3.84 -8.89 3.45
C ALA A 111 2.65 -9.52 2.69
N GLU A 112 1.65 -8.72 2.32
CA GLU A 112 0.50 -9.17 1.52
C GLU A 112 0.93 -9.75 0.17
N ARG A 113 1.86 -9.09 -0.54
CA ARG A 113 2.40 -9.60 -1.80
C ARG A 113 3.07 -10.95 -1.62
N ARG A 114 3.93 -11.10 -0.60
CA ARG A 114 4.60 -12.37 -0.30
C ARG A 114 3.59 -13.48 0.04
N ALA A 115 2.53 -13.16 0.79
CA ALA A 115 1.49 -14.13 1.11
C ALA A 115 0.74 -14.58 -0.15
N ALA A 116 0.43 -13.65 -1.06
CA ALA A 116 -0.22 -13.96 -2.33
C ALA A 116 0.68 -14.75 -3.29
N ASP A 117 1.99 -14.47 -3.32
CA ASP A 117 2.98 -15.24 -4.08
C ASP A 117 3.07 -16.67 -3.54
N ALA A 118 3.23 -16.84 -2.23
CA ALA A 118 3.31 -18.16 -1.59
C ALA A 118 2.02 -18.98 -1.79
N ALA A 119 0.85 -18.34 -1.75
CA ALA A 119 -0.42 -19.01 -2.04
C ALA A 119 -0.48 -19.53 -3.48
N ARG A 120 -0.02 -18.74 -4.45
CA ARG A 120 0.07 -19.16 -5.86
C ARG A 120 1.04 -20.31 -6.06
N GLU A 121 2.20 -20.27 -5.42
CA GLU A 121 3.18 -21.36 -5.48
C GLU A 121 2.63 -22.65 -4.87
N ALA A 122 1.93 -22.56 -3.73
CA ALA A 122 1.29 -23.72 -3.11
C ALA A 122 0.18 -24.31 -3.98
N GLU A 123 -0.62 -23.48 -4.65
CA GLU A 123 -1.65 -23.94 -5.58
C GLU A 123 -1.04 -24.69 -6.78
N LEU A 124 0.03 -24.15 -7.38
CA LEU A 124 0.75 -24.81 -8.46
C LEU A 124 1.36 -26.14 -8.00
N ALA A 125 1.98 -26.19 -6.82
CA ALA A 125 2.53 -27.42 -6.27
C ALA A 125 1.45 -28.48 -6.02
N ALA A 126 0.27 -28.07 -5.54
CA ALA A 126 -0.86 -28.95 -5.33
C ALA A 126 -1.41 -29.51 -6.65
N GLN A 127 -1.48 -28.69 -7.70
CA GLN A 127 -1.89 -29.13 -9.04
C GLN A 127 -0.91 -30.17 -9.61
N VAL A 128 0.39 -29.91 -9.55
CA VAL A 128 1.42 -30.85 -10.02
C VAL A 128 1.37 -32.17 -9.24
N ALA A 129 1.19 -32.11 -7.92
CA ALA A 129 1.05 -33.31 -7.10
C ALA A 129 -0.21 -34.11 -7.46
N ALA A 130 -1.34 -33.44 -7.70
CA ALA A 130 -2.58 -34.10 -8.10
C ALA A 130 -2.47 -34.77 -9.48
N GLU A 131 -1.83 -34.12 -10.45
CA GLU A 131 -1.55 -34.69 -11.77
C GLU A 131 -0.65 -35.92 -11.67
N ALA A 132 0.45 -35.85 -10.91
CA ALA A 132 1.35 -36.99 -10.71
C ALA A 132 0.64 -38.18 -10.02
N VAL A 133 -0.25 -37.92 -9.05
CA VAL A 133 -1.06 -38.96 -8.42
C VAL A 133 -2.03 -39.57 -9.43
N ALA A 134 -2.70 -38.77 -10.25
CA ALA A 134 -3.62 -39.27 -11.27
C ALA A 134 -2.89 -40.13 -12.32
N GLU A 135 -1.70 -39.73 -12.76
CA GLU A 135 -0.87 -40.50 -13.69
C GLU A 135 -0.44 -41.84 -13.09
N ALA A 136 0.02 -41.84 -11.83
CA ALA A 136 0.44 -43.06 -11.13
C ALA A 136 -0.74 -44.05 -10.94
N VAL A 137 -1.93 -43.54 -10.60
CA VAL A 137 -3.15 -44.36 -10.52
C VAL A 137 -3.48 -44.97 -11.87
N ALA A 138 -3.47 -44.17 -12.94
CA ALA A 138 -3.76 -44.65 -14.29
C ALA A 138 -2.73 -45.69 -14.78
N GLU A 139 -1.46 -45.56 -14.40
CA GLU A 139 -0.43 -46.55 -14.72
C GLU A 139 -0.67 -47.86 -13.97
N ALA A 140 -0.95 -47.81 -12.67
CA ALA A 140 -1.24 -49.00 -11.86
C ALA A 140 -2.47 -49.77 -12.39
N GLU A 141 -3.52 -49.07 -12.80
CA GLU A 141 -4.70 -49.69 -13.42
C GLU A 141 -4.36 -50.42 -14.74
N ARG A 142 -3.51 -49.82 -15.59
CA ARG A 142 -3.05 -50.46 -16.83
C ARG A 142 -2.21 -51.69 -16.55
N GLU A 143 -1.33 -51.65 -15.56
CA GLU A 143 -0.50 -52.80 -15.16
C GLU A 143 -1.36 -53.95 -14.63
N ALA A 144 -2.32 -53.64 -13.77
CA ALA A 144 -3.28 -54.62 -13.25
C ALA A 144 -4.07 -55.29 -14.38
N ALA A 145 -4.56 -54.51 -15.36
CA ALA A 145 -5.27 -55.04 -16.52
C ALA A 145 -4.39 -55.97 -17.38
N ARG A 146 -3.12 -55.60 -17.61
CA ARG A 146 -2.15 -56.46 -18.33
C ARG A 146 -1.81 -57.74 -17.57
N ALA A 147 -1.73 -57.69 -16.25
CA ALA A 147 -1.50 -58.87 -15.43
C ALA A 147 -2.68 -59.83 -15.50
N ALA A 148 -3.91 -59.31 -15.39
CA ALA A 148 -5.13 -60.11 -15.52
C ALA A 148 -5.24 -60.79 -16.90
N ALA A 149 -4.93 -60.07 -17.98
CA ALA A 149 -4.94 -60.64 -19.33
C ALA A 149 -3.94 -61.80 -19.51
N ARG A 150 -2.74 -61.69 -18.92
CA ARG A 150 -1.73 -62.77 -18.95
C ARG A 150 -2.15 -64.01 -18.17
N ALA A 151 -2.90 -63.85 -17.08
CA ALA A 151 -3.36 -64.98 -16.27
C ALA A 151 -4.50 -65.77 -16.94
N ALA A 152 -5.15 -65.19 -17.95
CA ALA A 152 -6.29 -65.79 -18.65
C ALA A 152 -5.91 -66.49 -19.99
N ALA A 153 -4.63 -66.42 -20.40
CA ALA A 153 -4.08 -67.02 -21.61
C ALA A 153 -3.29 -68.30 -21.28
#